data_AF-M1A2P9-F1
#
_entry.id   AF-M1A2P9-F1
#
_cell.length_a   1.000
_cell.length_b   1.000
_cell.length_c   1.000
_cell.angle_alpha   90.00
_cell.angle_beta   90.00
_cell.angle_gamma   90.00
#
_symmetry.space_group_name_H-M   'P 1'
#
loop_
_entity.id
_entity.type
_entity.pdbx_description
1 polymer ?
#
loop_
_entity_poly.entity_id
_entity_poly.type
_entity_poly.pdbx_seq_one_letter_code
_entity_poly.pdbx_strand_id
1 'polypeptide(L)' 'MDNIVLPLGWNDWGKTIRDSRVYYGEYRCSGPGANMTGRVPWARILNDEEAMPFIETYYVDGNSWLMHPY' A
#
# COMPACT_ATOMS: atom_id res chain seq x y z
N MET A 1 5.23 -5.27 9.79
CA MET A 1 6.45 -5.19 8.96
C MET A 1 7.66 -5.37 9.85
N ASP A 2 8.45 -6.39 9.56
CA ASP A 2 9.71 -6.66 10.27
C ASP A 2 10.85 -5.77 9.74
N ASN A 3 11.98 -5.71 10.45
CA ASN A 3 13.11 -4.83 10.15
C ASN A 3 13.90 -5.20 8.88
N ILE A 4 13.44 -6.23 8.14
CA ILE A 4 13.98 -6.58 6.82
C ILE A 4 13.56 -5.57 5.74
N VAL A 5 12.50 -4.80 5.98
CA VAL A 5 12.05 -3.73 5.06
C VAL A 5 13.02 -2.55 5.16
N LEU A 6 13.66 -2.20 4.04
CA LEU A 6 14.54 -1.04 3.99
C LEU A 6 13.77 0.26 4.26
N PRO A 7 14.41 1.29 4.87
CA PRO A 7 13.74 2.57 5.13
C PRO A 7 13.09 3.20 3.88
N LEU A 8 13.71 3.02 2.71
CA LEU A 8 13.18 3.48 1.41
C LEU A 8 11.84 2.84 1.04
N GLY A 9 11.56 1.62 1.52
CA GLY A 9 10.34 0.83 1.28
C GLY A 9 10.27 0.25 -0.12
N TRP A 10 10.31 1.10 -1.14
CA TRP A 10 10.04 0.74 -2.53
C TRP A 10 11.24 1.06 -3.43
N ASN A 11 11.31 0.37 -4.58
CA ASN A 11 12.37 0.54 -5.56
C ASN A 11 11.76 0.69 -6.96
N ASP A 12 12.27 1.65 -7.73
CA ASP A 12 11.81 1.94 -9.10
C ASP A 12 12.55 1.09 -10.17
N TRP A 13 13.55 0.32 -9.73
CA TRP A 13 14.51 -0.42 -10.54
C TRP A 13 15.26 0.47 -11.55
N GLY A 14 15.59 1.70 -11.15
CA GLY A 14 16.30 2.67 -11.99
C GLY A 14 15.44 3.24 -13.13
N LYS A 15 14.13 3.23 -12.98
CA LYS A 15 13.17 3.71 -13.98
C LYS A 15 12.24 4.74 -13.35
N THR A 16 12.76 5.95 -13.14
CA THR A 16 12.07 7.10 -12.53
C THR A 16 10.73 7.48 -13.17
N ILE A 17 10.51 7.14 -14.44
CA ILE A 17 9.20 7.30 -15.11
C ILE A 17 8.07 6.58 -14.36
N ARG A 18 8.39 5.52 -13.60
CA ARG A 18 7.43 4.71 -12.83
C ARG A 18 6.93 5.44 -11.60
N ASP A 19 7.74 6.29 -10.98
CA ASP A 19 7.41 7.03 -9.76
C ASP A 19 6.11 7.84 -9.93
N SER A 20 5.88 8.37 -11.13
CA SER A 20 4.66 9.13 -11.49
C SER A 20 3.49 8.27 -11.98
N ARG A 21 3.69 6.97 -12.19
CA ARG A 21 2.72 6.04 -12.79
C ARG A 21 2.22 4.96 -11.83
N VAL A 22 2.97 4.68 -10.76
CA VAL A 22 2.60 3.69 -9.75
C VAL A 22 1.77 4.32 -8.64
N TYR A 23 1.01 3.47 -7.96
CA TYR A 23 0.29 3.82 -6.74
C TYR A 23 0.69 2.84 -5.65
N TYR A 24 1.76 3.15 -4.91
CA TYR A 24 2.21 2.35 -3.77
C TYR A 24 1.89 3.11 -2.48
N GLY A 25 1.03 2.51 -1.65
CA GLY A 25 0.54 3.11 -0.42
C GLY A 25 0.70 2.16 0.77
N GLU A 26 1.06 2.72 1.91
CA GLU A 26 1.07 2.03 3.21
C GLU A 26 -0.07 2.59 4.07
N TYR A 27 -0.86 1.69 4.66
CA TYR A 27 -1.99 2.03 5.53
C TYR A 27 -1.89 1.26 6.85
N ARG A 28 -1.86 2.00 7.97
CA ARG A 28 -1.85 1.47 9.35
C ARG A 28 -0.86 0.30 9.60
N CYS A 29 0.29 0.33 8.91
CA CYS A 29 1.33 -0.68 9.08
C CYS A 29 2.01 -0.52 10.44
N SER A 30 2.36 -1.65 11.08
CA SER A 30 3.00 -1.68 12.41
C SER A 30 4.26 -2.56 12.41
N GLY A 31 5.10 -2.42 13.44
CA GLY A 31 6.36 -3.17 13.59
C GLY A 31 7.60 -2.38 13.16
N PRO A 32 8.81 -2.92 13.39
CA PRO A 32 10.07 -2.18 13.26
C PRO A 32 10.36 -1.69 11.83
N GLY A 33 9.89 -2.38 10.79
CA GLY A 33 10.05 -1.94 9.39
C GLY A 33 8.97 -0.96 8.87
N ALA A 34 7.95 -0.68 9.68
CA ALA A 34 6.82 0.19 9.28
C ALA A 34 7.12 1.69 9.44
N ASN A 35 8.34 2.07 9.86
CA ASN A 35 8.72 3.47 9.96
C ASN A 35 8.75 4.11 8.56
N MET A 36 7.91 5.12 8.35
CA MET A 36 7.68 5.74 7.05
C MET A 36 8.57 6.97 6.79
N THR A 37 9.30 7.47 7.79
CA THR A 37 10.06 8.73 7.69
C THR A 37 11.18 8.67 6.64
N GLY A 38 11.65 7.46 6.28
CA GLY A 38 12.70 7.24 5.29
C GLY A 38 12.21 6.81 3.90
N ARG A 39 10.90 6.80 3.66
CA ARG A 39 10.33 6.29 2.41
C ARG A 39 10.71 7.17 1.21
N VAL A 40 10.76 6.54 0.04
CA VAL A 40 10.88 7.27 -1.22
C VAL A 40 9.75 8.31 -1.38
N PRO A 41 10.00 9.49 -1.98
CA PRO A 41 9.02 10.58 -2.02
C PRO A 41 7.70 10.27 -2.73
N TRP A 42 7.70 9.23 -3.58
CA TRP A 42 6.54 8.79 -4.34
C TRP A 42 5.74 7.67 -3.65
N ALA A 43 6.20 7.18 -2.50
CA ALA A 43 5.40 6.32 -1.63
C ALA A 43 4.30 7.14 -0.94
N ARG A 44 3.15 6.52 -0.73
CA ARG A 44 1.98 7.19 -0.14
C ARG A 44 1.72 6.65 1.26
N ILE A 45 1.39 7.55 2.17
CA ILE A 45 0.81 7.20 3.47
C ILE A 45 -0.68 7.43 3.32
N LEU A 46 -1.45 6.35 3.28
CA LEU A 46 -2.88 6.44 3.02
C LEU A 46 -3.62 6.82 4.31
N ASN A 47 -4.58 7.73 4.19
CA ASN A 47 -5.62 7.89 5.20
C ASN A 47 -6.77 6.88 5.01
N ASP A 48 -7.76 6.91 5.89
CA ASP A 48 -8.88 5.96 5.87
C ASP A 48 -9.69 6.03 4.55
N GLU A 49 -9.93 7.23 4.03
CA GLU A 49 -10.68 7.44 2.78
C GLU A 49 -9.89 6.94 1.56
N GLU A 50 -8.58 7.20 1.53
CA GLU A 50 -7.68 6.74 0.46
C GLU A 50 -7.49 5.22 0.47
N ALA A 51 -7.54 4.59 1.66
CA ALA A 51 -7.40 3.15 1.82
C ALA A 51 -8.69 2.38 1.50
N MET A 52 -9.85 2.99 1.73
CA MET A 52 -11.18 2.40 1.53
C MET A 52 -11.34 1.63 0.21
N PRO A 53 -10.89 2.12 -0.96
CA PRO A 53 -10.99 1.38 -2.21
C PRO A 53 -10.18 0.10 -2.30
N PHE A 54 -9.20 -0.11 -1.42
CA PHE A 54 -8.35 -1.29 -1.49
C PHE A 54 -8.68 -2.35 -0.44
N ILE A 55 -9.48 -2.00 0.57
CA ILE A 55 -9.78 -2.88 1.71
C ILE A 55 -11.20 -3.45 1.70
N GLU A 56 -12.10 -2.84 0.93
CA GLU A 56 -13.49 -3.27 0.81
C GLU A 56 -13.67 -4.35 -0.26
N THR A 57 -14.71 -5.17 -0.10
CA THR A 57 -15.01 -6.28 -1.03
C THR A 57 -15.40 -5.81 -2.43
N TYR A 58 -15.82 -4.56 -2.59
CA TYR A 58 -16.14 -4.00 -3.90
C TYR A 58 -14.93 -3.93 -4.83
N TYR A 59 -13.70 -3.84 -4.29
CA TYR A 59 -12.47 -3.78 -5.09
C TYR A 59 -12.32 -4.98 -6.03
N VAL A 60 -12.85 -6.13 -5.61
CA VAL A 60 -12.79 -7.41 -6.33
C VAL A 60 -14.15 -7.84 -6.88
N ASP A 61 -15.13 -6.93 -6.99
CA ASP A 61 -16.52 -7.26 -7.34
C ASP A 61 -17.11 -8.35 -6.43
N GLY A 62 -16.77 -8.32 -5.14
CA GLY A 62 -17.04 -9.41 -4.20
C GLY A 62 -18.52 -9.84 -4.14
N ASN A 63 -19.46 -8.92 -4.34
CA ASN A 63 -20.90 -9.22 -4.38
C ASN A 63 -21.29 -10.23 -5.47
N SER A 64 -20.45 -10.44 -6.49
CA SER A 64 -20.73 -11.36 -7.59
C SER A 64 -20.26 -12.80 -7.35
N TRP A 65 -19.29 -13.02 -6.45
CA TRP A 65 -18.63 -14.32 -6.31
C TRP A 65 -18.24 -14.72 -4.88
N LEU A 66 -18.10 -13.77 -3.96
CA LEU A 66 -17.91 -14.10 -2.54
C LEU A 66 -19.25 -14.56 -1.98
N MET A 67 -19.29 -15.82 -1.54
CA MET A 67 -20.46 -16.33 -0.82
C MET A 67 -20.57 -15.58 0.51
N HIS A 68 -21.74 -14.98 0.77
CA HIS A 68 -22.00 -14.40 2.08
C HIS A 68 -21.95 -15.51 3.13
N PRO A 69 -21.10 -15.38 4.17
CA PRO A 69 -21.24 -16.25 5.32
C PRO A 69 -22.62 -15.99 5.94
N TYR A 70 -23.37 -17.07 6.17
CA TYR A 70 -24.66 -17.06 6.86
C TYR A 70 -24.56 -16.42 8.25
#